data_AF-L7M8Y2-F1
#
_entry.id   AF-L7M8Y2-F1
#
_cell.length_a   1.000
_cell.length_b   1.000
_cell.length_c   1.000
_cell.angle_alpha   90.00
_cell.angle_beta   90.00
_cell.angle_gamma   90.00
#
_symmetry.space_group_name_H-M   'P 1'
#
loop_
_entity.id
_entity.type
_entity.pdbx_description
1 polymer ?
#
loop_
_entity_poly.entity_id
_entity_poly.type
_entity_poly.pdbx_seq_one_letter_code
_entity_poly.pdbx_strand_id
1 'polypeptide(L)'
;MKSTVASATLLVVFAIFLVSHAEDSTSDDGSTEGSEEHEVNFCKNETTDQKRNETLVCVLNEDDEDARRLQTYMKSSGTNHTEIANLICNNTNKLNAEILKSENKSITDNDEPDLYNLFLKCEAYNLTFLRQIPHNLV
;
A
#
# COMPACT_ATOMS: atom_id res chain seq x y z
N MET A 1 -26.22 65.36 5.89
CA MET A 1 -25.96 63.95 6.24
C MET A 1 -26.49 63.05 5.14
N LYS A 2 -25.63 62.36 4.41
CA LYS A 2 -25.90 61.10 3.69
C LYS A 2 -24.55 60.56 3.16
N SER A 3 -24.20 59.39 3.67
CA SER A 3 -22.87 58.79 3.63
C SER A 3 -22.52 58.16 2.29
N THR A 4 -21.25 58.29 1.90
CA THR A 4 -20.59 57.51 0.85
C THR A 4 -20.26 56.13 1.41
N VAL A 5 -20.68 55.07 0.71
CA VAL A 5 -20.27 53.68 1.00
C VAL A 5 -18.85 53.49 0.49
N ALA A 6 -17.90 53.29 1.41
CA ALA A 6 -16.56 52.83 1.09
C ALA A 6 -16.56 51.29 1.14
N SER A 7 -16.32 50.67 -0.01
CA SER A 7 -16.06 49.23 -0.13
C SER A 7 -14.68 48.94 0.47
N ALA A 8 -14.65 48.29 1.63
CA ALA A 8 -13.42 47.87 2.28
C ALA A 8 -13.04 46.47 1.76
N THR A 9 -12.08 46.42 0.84
CA THR A 9 -11.48 45.17 0.38
C THR A 9 -10.64 44.58 1.50
N LEU A 10 -11.01 43.37 1.91
CA LEU A 10 -10.35 42.55 2.92
C LEU A 10 -8.99 42.07 2.38
N LEU A 11 -7.89 42.59 2.89
CA LEU A 11 -6.55 42.00 2.70
C LEU A 11 -6.14 41.32 4.01
N VAL A 12 -6.36 40.01 4.09
CA VAL A 12 -5.77 39.18 5.16
C VAL A 12 -4.32 38.91 4.76
N VAL A 13 -3.41 39.73 5.28
CA VAL A 13 -1.97 39.47 5.20
C VAL A 13 -1.65 38.39 6.23
N PHE A 14 -1.45 37.16 5.76
CA PHE A 14 -0.86 36.11 6.59
C PHE A 14 0.64 36.42 6.77
N ALA A 15 1.00 36.91 7.95
CA ALA A 15 2.39 36.99 8.37
C ALA A 15 2.92 35.57 8.61
N ILE A 16 3.88 35.15 7.78
CA ILE A 16 4.65 33.93 8.01
C ILE A 16 5.62 34.25 9.16
N PHE A 17 5.38 33.67 10.33
CA PHE A 17 6.32 33.72 11.45
C PHE A 17 7.55 32.88 11.11
N LEU A 18 8.61 33.53 10.64
CA LEU A 18 9.93 32.93 10.52
C LEU A 18 10.62 32.95 11.90
N VAL A 19 10.70 31.75 12.49
CA VAL A 19 11.77 31.16 13.31
C VAL A 19 12.66 32.12 14.11
N SER A 20 12.67 31.96 15.44
CA SER A 20 13.87 31.58 16.23
C SER A 20 13.56 31.64 17.74
N HIS A 21 13.60 30.50 18.42
CA HIS A 21 14.02 30.39 19.82
C HIS A 21 14.86 29.11 19.87
N ALA A 22 16.19 29.24 19.86
CA ALA A 22 17.02 29.45 21.04
C ALA A 22 16.83 28.30 22.05
N GLU A 23 17.68 27.29 21.87
CA GLU A 23 18.28 26.39 22.85
C GLU A 23 17.88 26.65 24.33
N ASP A 24 17.13 25.73 24.94
CA ASP A 24 17.62 24.97 26.10
C ASP A 24 16.60 23.92 26.59
N SER A 25 17.10 22.68 26.61
CA SER A 25 16.75 21.56 27.49
C SER A 25 15.39 20.84 27.41
N THR A 26 15.54 19.51 27.37
CA THR A 26 14.56 18.45 27.69
C THR A 26 13.66 17.97 26.55
N SER A 27 14.19 16.93 25.89
CA SER A 27 13.58 15.61 25.70
C SER A 27 12.07 15.56 25.53
N ASP A 28 11.64 15.60 24.27
CA ASP A 28 10.73 14.61 23.72
C ASP A 28 10.84 14.76 22.20
N ASP A 29 11.74 13.99 21.58
CA ASP A 29 11.65 13.76 20.15
C ASP A 29 10.45 12.82 19.95
N GLY A 30 9.27 13.43 19.93
CA GLY A 30 8.09 12.87 19.30
C GLY A 30 8.27 12.97 17.79
N SER A 31 9.32 12.34 17.26
CA SER A 31 9.48 12.08 15.84
C SER A 31 8.50 10.99 15.45
N THR A 32 7.20 11.28 15.55
CA THR A 32 6.27 10.68 14.60
C THR A 32 6.43 11.48 13.34
N GLU A 33 7.54 11.22 12.61
CA GLU A 33 7.53 11.36 11.16
C GLU A 33 6.19 10.76 10.72
N GLY A 34 5.37 11.58 10.07
CA GLY A 34 4.15 11.10 9.44
C GLY A 34 4.56 10.03 8.45
N SER A 35 4.54 8.77 8.90
CA SER A 35 4.66 7.61 8.05
C SER A 35 3.49 7.73 7.11
N GLU A 36 3.74 8.21 5.90
CA GLU A 36 2.79 8.12 4.81
C GLU A 36 2.45 6.63 4.70
N GLU A 37 1.32 6.22 5.29
CA GLU A 37 0.81 4.85 5.20
C GLU A 37 0.68 4.56 3.71
N HIS A 38 1.67 3.87 3.16
CA HIS A 38 1.61 3.43 1.78
C HIS A 38 0.46 2.44 1.72
N GLU A 39 -0.55 2.78 0.94
CA GLU A 39 -1.71 1.95 0.70
C GLU A 39 -1.39 0.96 -0.43
N VAL A 40 -1.73 -0.31 -0.23
CA VAL A 40 -1.61 -1.36 -1.26
C VAL A 40 -2.55 -1.02 -2.43
N ASN A 41 -2.00 -0.94 -3.63
CA ASN A 41 -2.76 -0.61 -4.85
C ASN A 41 -3.30 -1.85 -5.57
N PHE A 42 -2.86 -3.06 -5.19
CA PHE A 42 -3.14 -4.32 -5.87
C PHE A 42 -4.62 -4.52 -6.25
N CYS A 43 -5.54 -4.17 -5.36
CA CYS A 43 -6.98 -4.34 -5.58
C CYS A 43 -7.72 -3.08 -6.04
N LYS A 44 -7.02 -1.98 -6.30
CA LYS A 44 -7.63 -0.75 -6.80
C LYS A 44 -8.04 -0.88 -8.27
N ASN A 45 -9.12 -0.22 -8.64
CA ASN A 45 -9.72 -0.33 -9.99
C ASN A 45 -8.78 0.20 -11.09
N GLU A 46 -7.93 1.17 -10.77
CA GLU A 46 -6.92 1.74 -11.66
C GLU A 46 -5.70 0.83 -11.87
N THR A 47 -5.53 -0.21 -11.05
CA THR A 47 -4.41 -1.15 -11.19
C THR A 47 -4.69 -2.13 -12.31
N THR A 48 -3.95 -1.98 -13.40
CA THR A 48 -4.04 -2.84 -14.59
C THR A 48 -3.81 -4.33 -14.26
N ASP A 49 -4.41 -5.21 -15.05
CA ASP A 49 -4.24 -6.67 -14.93
C ASP A 49 -2.77 -7.09 -15.01
N GLN A 50 -1.99 -6.43 -15.88
CA GLN A 50 -0.54 -6.66 -15.99
C GLN A 50 0.16 -6.33 -14.67
N LYS A 51 -0.08 -5.15 -14.12
CA LYS A 51 0.56 -4.72 -12.86
C LYS A 51 0.14 -5.60 -11.68
N ARG A 52 -1.13 -6.02 -11.61
CA ARG A 52 -1.58 -7.03 -10.63
C ARG A 52 -0.81 -8.33 -10.79
N ASN A 53 -0.70 -8.86 -12.02
CA ASN A 53 0.03 -10.09 -12.26
C ASN A 53 1.52 -9.98 -11.89
N GLU A 54 2.18 -8.88 -12.24
CA GLU A 54 3.58 -8.61 -11.86
C GLU A 54 3.77 -8.54 -10.34
N THR A 55 2.91 -7.80 -9.63
CA THR A 55 2.96 -7.73 -8.17
C THR A 55 2.70 -9.10 -7.53
N LEU A 56 1.71 -9.87 -8.02
CA LEU A 56 1.44 -11.21 -7.49
C LEU A 56 2.61 -12.17 -7.73
N VAL A 57 3.24 -12.13 -8.91
CA VAL A 57 4.45 -12.92 -9.19
C VAL A 57 5.59 -12.53 -8.25
N CYS A 58 5.76 -11.25 -7.95
CA CYS A 58 6.73 -10.81 -6.94
C CYS A 58 6.41 -11.41 -5.56
N VAL A 59 5.17 -11.28 -5.08
CA VAL A 59 4.73 -11.82 -3.78
C VAL A 59 5.00 -13.33 -3.70
N LEU A 60 4.67 -14.08 -4.75
CA LEU A 60 4.86 -15.53 -4.80
C LEU A 60 6.33 -15.98 -4.83
N ASN A 61 7.27 -15.07 -5.06
CA ASN A 61 8.71 -15.32 -5.04
C ASN A 61 9.39 -14.83 -3.76
N GLU A 62 8.66 -14.19 -2.86
CA GLU A 62 9.19 -13.79 -1.55
C GLU A 62 9.45 -15.02 -0.68
N ASP A 63 10.55 -14.98 0.08
CA ASP A 63 10.88 -16.01 1.09
C ASP A 63 10.09 -15.74 2.38
N ASP A 64 8.77 -15.94 2.28
CA ASP A 64 7.80 -15.71 3.33
C ASP A 64 6.88 -16.93 3.48
N GLU A 65 6.46 -17.23 4.72
CA GLU A 65 5.61 -18.39 4.99
C GLU A 65 4.28 -18.30 4.26
N ASP A 66 3.61 -17.15 4.31
CA ASP A 66 2.28 -16.97 3.70
C ASP A 66 2.37 -16.91 2.18
N ALA A 67 3.46 -16.35 1.63
CA ALA A 67 3.78 -16.46 0.20
C ALA A 67 3.92 -17.92 -0.25
N ARG A 68 4.64 -18.74 0.53
CA ARG A 68 4.84 -20.16 0.24
C ARG A 68 3.54 -20.95 0.37
N ARG A 69 2.69 -20.65 1.36
CA ARG A 69 1.36 -21.25 1.52
C ARG A 69 0.48 -20.94 0.31
N LEU A 70 0.41 -19.68 -0.11
CA LEU A 70 -0.32 -19.27 -1.31
C LEU A 70 0.21 -19.95 -2.57
N GLN A 71 1.54 -19.99 -2.76
CA GLN A 71 2.18 -20.64 -3.91
C GLN A 71 1.90 -22.16 -3.93
N THR A 72 1.88 -22.81 -2.77
CA THR A 72 1.56 -24.23 -2.63
C THR A 72 0.11 -24.49 -3.00
N TYR A 73 -0.82 -23.67 -2.50
CA TYR A 73 -2.22 -23.75 -2.87
C TYR A 73 -2.40 -23.64 -4.38
N MET A 74 -1.85 -22.60 -5.02
CA MET A 74 -1.92 -22.40 -6.48
C MET A 74 -1.45 -23.61 -7.28
N LYS A 75 -0.32 -24.21 -6.88
CA LYS A 75 0.23 -25.41 -7.54
C LYS A 75 -0.69 -26.62 -7.35
N SER A 76 -1.26 -26.78 -6.16
CA SER A 76 -2.10 -27.94 -5.81
C SER A 76 -3.49 -27.89 -6.46
N SER A 77 -4.08 -26.70 -6.59
CA SER A 77 -5.42 -26.50 -7.14
C SER A 77 -5.43 -26.32 -8.66
N GLY A 78 -4.27 -26.02 -9.26
CA GLY A 78 -4.18 -25.62 -10.67
C GLY A 78 -4.75 -24.22 -10.94
N THR A 79 -5.00 -23.43 -9.90
CA THR A 79 -5.54 -22.06 -10.00
C THR A 79 -4.48 -21.12 -10.58
N ASN A 80 -4.87 -20.32 -11.57
CA ASN A 80 -3.98 -19.35 -12.20
C ASN A 80 -3.93 -18.01 -11.43
N HIS A 81 -2.96 -17.16 -11.79
CA HIS A 81 -2.73 -15.85 -11.15
C HIS A 81 -3.96 -14.93 -11.18
N THR A 82 -4.76 -14.95 -12.26
CA THR A 82 -5.96 -14.11 -12.38
C THR A 82 -7.04 -14.51 -11.38
N GLU A 83 -7.26 -15.82 -11.23
CA GLU A 83 -8.22 -16.35 -10.26
C GLU A 83 -7.79 -16.06 -8.81
N ILE A 84 -6.49 -16.19 -8.51
CA ILE A 84 -5.94 -15.82 -7.20
C ILE A 84 -6.08 -14.35 -6.91
N ALA A 85 -5.70 -13.47 -7.86
CA ALA A 85 -5.85 -12.03 -7.69
C ALA A 85 -7.31 -11.65 -7.43
N ASN A 86 -8.26 -12.30 -8.14
CA ASN A 86 -9.68 -12.10 -7.91
C ASN A 86 -10.12 -12.57 -6.51
N LEU A 87 -9.62 -13.70 -6.03
CA LEU A 87 -9.89 -14.19 -4.67
C LEU A 87 -9.33 -13.24 -3.60
N ILE A 88 -8.10 -12.75 -3.76
CA ILE A 88 -7.47 -11.79 -2.84
C ILE A 88 -8.28 -10.50 -2.76
N CYS A 89 -8.77 -9.98 -3.89
CA CYS A 89 -9.45 -8.69 -3.91
C CYS A 89 -10.94 -8.76 -3.55
N ASN A 90 -11.61 -9.88 -3.79
CA ASN A 90 -13.06 -9.96 -3.69
C ASN A 90 -13.56 -11.01 -2.69
N ASN A 91 -12.73 -11.97 -2.26
CA ASN A 91 -13.17 -13.04 -1.37
C ASN A 91 -12.02 -13.71 -0.60
N THR A 92 -11.31 -12.95 0.23
CA THR A 92 -10.17 -13.44 1.04
C THR A 92 -10.57 -14.58 1.98
N ASN A 93 -11.79 -14.54 2.53
CA ASN A 93 -12.33 -15.63 3.35
C ASN A 93 -12.38 -16.95 2.60
N LYS A 94 -12.83 -16.94 1.33
CA LYS A 94 -12.83 -18.13 0.48
C LYS A 94 -11.41 -18.58 0.16
N LEU A 95 -10.50 -17.63 -0.13
CA LEU A 95 -9.09 -17.96 -0.36
C LEU A 95 -8.49 -18.70 0.84
N ASN A 96 -8.67 -18.15 2.04
CA ASN A 96 -8.17 -18.74 3.27
C ASN A 96 -8.73 -20.16 3.50
N ALA A 97 -10.03 -20.35 3.31
CA ALA A 97 -10.66 -21.67 3.45
C ALA A 97 -10.08 -22.71 2.48
N GLU A 98 -9.78 -22.32 1.23
CA GLU A 98 -9.17 -23.22 0.25
C GLU A 98 -7.68 -23.50 0.54
N ILE A 99 -6.93 -22.52 1.05
CA ILE A 99 -5.55 -22.71 1.51
C ILE A 99 -5.51 -23.70 2.67
N LEU A 100 -6.30 -23.47 3.73
CA LEU A 100 -6.37 -24.36 4.90
C LEU A 100 -6.77 -25.78 4.50
N LYS A 101 -7.74 -25.92 3.57
CA LYS A 101 -8.13 -27.21 3.02
C LYS A 101 -6.99 -27.90 2.27
N SER A 102 -6.17 -27.16 1.51
CA SER A 102 -4.99 -27.71 0.84
C SER A 102 -3.89 -28.16 1.82
N GLU A 103 -3.85 -27.57 3.01
CA GLU A 103 -2.91 -27.88 4.09
C GLU A 103 -3.41 -29.01 5.01
N ASN A 104 -4.64 -29.51 4.82
CA ASN A 104 -5.35 -30.38 5.76
C ASN A 104 -5.50 -29.78 7.18
N LYS A 105 -5.63 -28.45 7.25
CA LYS A 105 -5.93 -27.70 8.48
C LYS A 105 -7.43 -27.41 8.62
N SER A 106 -7.87 -27.08 9.83
CA SER A 106 -9.27 -26.73 10.12
C SER A 106 -9.51 -25.24 9.94
N ILE A 107 -10.72 -24.83 9.52
CA ILE A 107 -11.13 -23.42 9.42
C ILE A 107 -11.13 -22.71 10.80
N THR A 108 -11.16 -23.48 11.89
CA THR A 108 -11.08 -22.94 13.26
C THR A 108 -9.69 -22.43 13.64
N ASP A 109 -8.68 -22.79 12.86
CA ASP A 109 -7.33 -22.30 13.05
C ASP A 109 -7.31 -20.89 12.43
N ASN A 110 -7.20 -19.83 13.24
CA ASN A 110 -7.20 -18.43 12.81
C ASN A 110 -5.91 -18.05 12.02
N ASP A 111 -5.42 -18.94 11.16
CA ASP A 111 -4.19 -18.84 10.37
C ASP A 111 -4.50 -18.23 8.98
N GLU A 112 -5.12 -17.04 8.96
CA GLU A 112 -5.27 -16.28 7.71
C GLU A 112 -3.90 -15.78 7.22
N PRO A 113 -3.55 -15.99 5.95
CA PRO A 113 -2.27 -15.50 5.43
C PRO A 113 -2.24 -13.96 5.40
N ASP A 114 -1.23 -13.36 6.03
CA ASP A 114 -0.99 -11.92 5.98
C ASP A 114 -0.03 -11.57 4.85
N LEU A 115 -0.60 -11.14 3.73
CA LEU A 115 0.17 -10.76 2.54
C LEU A 115 0.37 -9.24 2.44
N TYR A 116 -0.15 -8.44 3.37
CA TYR A 116 -0.22 -6.98 3.21
C TYR A 116 1.18 -6.36 3.02
N ASN A 117 2.11 -6.71 3.90
CA ASN A 117 3.48 -6.21 3.85
C ASN A 117 4.23 -6.69 2.61
N LEU A 118 3.93 -7.90 2.11
CA LEU A 118 4.52 -8.41 0.88
C LEU A 118 4.02 -7.63 -0.34
N PHE A 119 2.72 -7.32 -0.39
CA PHE A 119 2.16 -6.49 -1.45
C PHE A 119 2.77 -5.09 -1.45
N LEU A 120 2.89 -4.45 -0.28
CA LEU A 120 3.56 -3.14 -0.17
C LEU A 120 4.99 -3.19 -0.68
N LYS A 121 5.77 -4.19 -0.23
CA LYS A 121 7.15 -4.40 -0.66
C LYS A 121 7.24 -4.54 -2.18
N CYS A 122 6.43 -5.41 -2.77
CA CYS A 122 6.45 -5.68 -4.20
C CYS A 122 5.99 -4.50 -5.06
N GLU A 123 5.04 -3.71 -4.59
CA GLU A 123 4.62 -2.48 -5.28
C GLU A 123 5.70 -1.40 -5.24
N ALA A 124 6.43 -1.27 -4.12
CA ALA A 124 7.55 -0.35 -3.99
C ALA A 124 8.71 -0.70 -4.93
N TYR A 125 9.02 -1.99 -5.11
CA TYR A 125 10.03 -2.43 -6.08
C TYR A 125 9.65 -2.06 -7.52
N ASN A 126 8.40 -2.26 -7.91
CA ASN A 126 7.89 -1.90 -9.24
C ASN A 126 7.97 -0.38 -9.50
N LEU A 127 7.76 0.47 -8.49
CA LEU A 127 7.94 1.92 -8.61
C LEU A 127 9.40 2.34 -8.77
N THR A 128 10.32 1.62 -8.15
CA THR A 128 11.75 1.93 -8.19
C THR A 128 12.37 1.57 -9.54
N PHE A 129 11.93 0.45 -10.14
CA PHE A 129 12.36 0.04 -11.49
C PHE A 129 11.92 1.05 -12.57
N LEU A 130 10.70 1.61 -12.45
CA LEU A 130 10.21 2.64 -13.38
C LEU A 130 10.93 4.00 -13.25
N ARG A 131 11.50 4.31 -12.07
CA ARG A 131 12.30 5.52 -11.86
C ARG A 131 13.75 5.41 -12.35
N GLN A 132 14.21 4.22 -12.73
CA GLN A 132 15.57 3.97 -13.20
C GLN A 132 15.72 3.90 -14.72
N ILE A 133 14.68 4.20 -15.50
CA ILE A 133 14.87 4.46 -16.93
C ILE A 133 15.40 5.89 -17.07
N PRO A 134 16.70 6.11 -17.39
CA PRO A 134 17.16 7.46 -17.70
C PRO A 134 16.39 7.97 -18.92
N HIS A 135 15.77 9.13 -18.77
CA HIS A 135 15.19 9.96 -19.84
C HIS A 135 16.30 10.47 -20.80
N ASN A 136 17.09 9.58 -21.40
CA ASN A 136 18.18 9.94 -22.32
C ASN A 136 18.25 8.97 -23.51
N LEU A 137 17.11 8.68 -24.12
CA LEU A 137 17.03 8.05 -25.45
C LEU A 137 15.78 8.53 -26.20
N VAL A 138 15.74 9.82 -26.54
CA VAL A 138 15.16 10.36 -27.78
C VAL A 138 16.02 11.54 -28.23
#